data_AF-A0A4U1FYA7-F1
#
_entry.id   AF-A0A4U1FYA7-F1
#
_cell.length_a   1.000
_cell.length_b   1.000
_cell.length_c   1.000
_cell.angle_alpha   90.00
_cell.angle_beta   90.00
_cell.angle_gamma   90.00
#
_symmetry.space_group_name_H-M   'P 1'
#
loop_
_entity.id
_entity.type
_entity.pdbx_description
1 polymer ?
#
loop_
_entity_poly.entity_id
_entity_poly.type
_entity_poly.pdbx_seq_one_letter_code
_entity_poly.pdbx_strand_id
1 'polypeptide(L)'
;SFYAVFEGKIDLIGIPVCRFIFPSRAFASPLQNPGNHCFCTEKITSKDYTLYGVLDVSKCKEGKPVYISLPHFLHASPEITEPFEGLSPNEEEHSTYLDAE
;
A
#
# COMPACT_ATOMS: atom_id res chain seq x y z
N SER A 1 -9.84 -2.68 6.67
CA SER A 1 -8.83 -2.29 7.67
C SER A 1 -7.47 -2.74 7.17
N PHE A 2 -6.39 -2.10 7.62
CA PHE A 2 -5.02 -2.52 7.37
C PHE A 2 -4.42 -3.15 8.62
N TYR A 3 -3.30 -3.85 8.46
CA TYR A 3 -2.52 -4.43 9.56
C TYR A 3 -1.05 -4.03 9.41
N ALA A 4 -0.35 -3.94 10.54
CA ALA A 4 1.09 -3.75 10.58
C ALA A 4 1.76 -5.02 11.11
N VAL A 5 3.00 -5.26 10.70
CA VAL A 5 3.82 -6.41 11.12
C VAL A 5 5.06 -5.92 11.82
N PHE A 6 5.49 -6.65 12.86
CA PHE A 6 6.71 -6.32 13.59
C PHE A 6 7.93 -6.45 12.67
N GLU A 7 8.77 -5.42 12.64
CA GLU A 7 10.03 -5.39 11.90
C GLU A 7 11.23 -5.58 12.83
N GLY A 8 11.28 -4.85 13.95
CA GLY A 8 12.43 -4.88 14.84
C GLY A 8 12.29 -3.96 16.05
N LYS A 9 13.30 -3.96 16.93
CA LYS A 9 13.40 -3.03 18.06
C LYS A 9 14.33 -1.88 17.70
N ILE A 10 13.98 -0.67 18.14
CA ILE A 10 14.73 0.57 17.88
C ILE A 10 14.88 1.33 19.19
N ASP A 11 15.99 2.04 19.36
CA ASP A 11 16.15 3.03 20.41
C ASP A 11 15.70 4.40 19.90
N LEU A 12 14.54 4.86 20.35
CA LEU A 12 14.02 6.18 20.02
C LEU A 12 14.38 7.15 21.15
N ILE A 13 15.54 7.80 21.01
CA ILE A 13 16.02 8.81 21.96
C ILE A 13 16.11 8.22 23.39
N GLY A 14 16.67 7.02 23.54
CA GLY A 14 16.80 6.31 24.82
C GLY A 14 15.56 5.51 25.25
N ILE A 15 14.50 5.48 24.43
CA ILE A 15 13.29 4.69 24.69
C ILE A 15 13.29 3.47 23.75
N PRO A 16 13.38 2.24 24.27
CA PRO A 16 13.31 1.05 23.44
C PRO A 16 11.88 0.84 22.95
N VAL A 17 11.67 0.92 21.65
CA VAL A 17 10.37 0.76 20.98
C VAL A 17 10.41 -0.40 19.99
N CYS A 18 9.24 -0.92 19.65
CA CYS A 18 9.03 -1.90 18.59
C CYS A 18 8.55 -1.18 17.31
N ARG A 19 9.29 -1.32 16.22
CA ARG A 19 8.87 -0.85 14.89
C ARG A 19 7.95 -1.86 14.24
N PHE A 20 6.79 -1.38 13.82
CA PHE A 20 5.82 -2.11 13.00
C PHE A 20 5.70 -1.44 11.64
N ILE A 21 5.73 -2.22 10.56
CA ILE A 21 5.62 -1.72 9.19
C ILE A 21 4.33 -2.20 8.53
N PHE A 22 3.85 -1.45 7.54
CA PHE A 22 2.76 -1.91 6.68
C PHE A 22 3.37 -2.73 5.54
N PRO A 23 3.16 -4.06 5.50
CA PRO A 23 3.85 -4.89 4.53
C PRO A 23 3.30 -4.64 3.12
N SER A 24 4.16 -4.73 2.10
CA SER A 24 3.76 -4.66 0.68
C SER A 24 2.62 -5.62 0.33
N ARG A 25 2.58 -6.78 1.00
CA ARG A 25 1.50 -7.79 0.88
C ARG A 25 0.11 -7.24 1.21
N ALA A 26 -0.01 -6.20 2.05
CA ALA A 26 -1.29 -5.55 2.33
C ALA A 26 -1.86 -4.83 1.09
N PHE A 27 -1.01 -4.40 0.17
CA PHE A 27 -1.38 -3.69 -1.07
C PHE A 27 -1.35 -4.59 -2.31
N ALA A 28 -1.05 -5.88 -2.15
CA ALA A 28 -0.90 -6.84 -3.25
C ALA A 28 -2.24 -7.21 -3.89
N SER A 29 -2.20 -7.74 -5.12
CA SER A 29 -3.41 -8.20 -5.81
C SER A 29 -3.95 -9.50 -5.19
N PRO A 30 -5.21 -9.89 -5.45
CA PRO A 30 -5.77 -11.17 -5.02
C PRO A 30 -4.98 -12.40 -5.50
N LEU A 31 -4.23 -12.29 -6.61
CA LEU A 31 -3.35 -13.35 -7.10
C LEU A 31 -2.18 -13.60 -6.14
N GLN A 32 -1.60 -12.52 -5.59
CA GLN A 32 -0.46 -12.59 -4.68
C GLN A 32 -0.90 -12.77 -3.22
N ASN A 33 -2.02 -12.14 -2.85
CA ASN A 33 -2.65 -12.21 -1.55
C ASN A 33 -4.17 -12.43 -1.68
N PRO A 34 -4.65 -13.69 -1.67
CA PRO A 34 -6.07 -14.02 -1.83
C PRO A 34 -7.00 -13.30 -0.85
N GLY A 35 -6.52 -12.93 0.34
CA GLY A 35 -7.29 -12.15 1.32
C GLY A 35 -7.72 -10.76 0.82
N ASN A 36 -7.08 -10.23 -0.23
CA ASN A 36 -7.40 -8.92 -0.79
C ASN A 36 -8.55 -8.93 -1.81
N HIS A 37 -9.17 -10.09 -2.10
CA HIS A 37 -10.22 -10.19 -3.12
C HIS A 37 -11.39 -9.21 -2.91
N CYS A 38 -11.72 -8.88 -1.66
CA CYS A 38 -12.80 -7.95 -1.31
C CYS A 38 -12.47 -6.47 -1.62
N PHE A 39 -11.20 -6.12 -1.78
CA PHE A 39 -10.77 -4.74 -2.01
C PHE A 39 -10.76 -4.35 -3.49
N CYS A 40 -10.82 -5.34 -4.38
CA CYS A 40 -10.95 -5.09 -5.81
C CYS A 40 -12.41 -4.76 -6.17
N THR A 41 -12.65 -3.54 -6.65
CA THR A 41 -13.99 -3.03 -6.93
C THR A 41 -14.51 -3.37 -8.32
N GLU A 42 -13.66 -3.28 -9.35
CA GLU A 42 -14.05 -3.37 -10.77
C GLU A 42 -13.03 -4.16 -11.59
N LYS A 43 -13.47 -5.00 -12.54
CA LYS A 43 -12.56 -5.84 -13.34
C LYS A 43 -11.79 -5.07 -14.41
N ILE A 44 -12.44 -4.09 -15.04
CA ILE A 44 -11.86 -3.40 -16.19
C ILE A 44 -10.66 -2.55 -15.77
N THR A 45 -10.83 -1.69 -14.76
CA THR A 45 -9.77 -0.80 -14.27
C THR A 45 -8.67 -1.54 -13.55
N SER A 46 -8.95 -2.67 -12.89
CA SER A 46 -7.96 -3.49 -12.20
C SER A 46 -7.30 -4.56 -13.07
N LYS A 47 -7.60 -4.59 -14.38
CA LYS A 47 -7.17 -5.63 -15.33
C LYS A 47 -7.41 -7.04 -14.80
N ASP A 48 -8.67 -7.41 -14.62
CA ASP A 48 -9.09 -8.70 -14.05
C ASP A 48 -8.44 -8.99 -12.68
N TYR A 49 -8.40 -7.97 -11.82
CA TYR A 49 -7.86 -8.04 -10.46
C TYR A 49 -6.36 -8.37 -10.40
N THR A 50 -5.60 -8.02 -11.44
CA THR A 50 -4.15 -8.27 -11.48
C THR A 50 -3.33 -7.08 -11.00
N LEU A 51 -3.86 -5.86 -11.11
CA LEU A 51 -3.18 -4.64 -10.64
C LEU A 51 -3.17 -4.55 -9.11
N TYR A 52 -2.11 -3.95 -8.56
CA TYR A 52 -1.84 -3.85 -7.13
C TYR A 52 -1.12 -2.53 -6.78
N GLY A 53 -1.04 -2.21 -5.48
CA GLY A 53 -0.46 -0.97 -4.94
C GLY A 53 -1.40 0.25 -4.93
N VAL A 54 -2.65 0.07 -5.34
CA VAL A 54 -3.70 1.10 -5.29
C VAL A 54 -4.98 0.54 -4.68
N LEU A 55 -5.74 1.38 -3.99
CA LEU A 55 -7.05 1.05 -3.44
C LEU A 55 -8.09 2.08 -3.89
N ASP A 56 -9.16 1.60 -4.50
CA ASP A 56 -10.34 2.41 -4.83
C ASP A 56 -11.13 2.71 -3.55
N VAL A 57 -11.25 4.00 -3.21
CA VAL A 57 -12.02 4.48 -2.05
C VAL A 57 -13.24 5.31 -2.47
N SER A 58 -13.70 5.16 -3.71
CA SER A 58 -14.86 5.87 -4.28
C SER A 58 -16.12 5.74 -3.43
N LYS A 59 -16.39 4.55 -2.88
CA LYS A 59 -17.52 4.30 -1.96
C LYS A 59 -17.49 5.21 -0.72
N CYS A 60 -16.30 5.56 -0.23
CA CYS A 60 -16.11 6.46 0.91
C CYS A 60 -16.04 7.94 0.50
N LYS A 61 -16.09 8.23 -0.81
CA LYS A 61 -15.92 9.56 -1.42
C LYS A 61 -17.09 9.92 -2.33
N GLU A 62 -18.29 9.50 -1.95
CA GLU A 62 -19.54 9.84 -2.65
C GLU A 62 -19.53 9.44 -4.14
N GLY A 63 -18.89 8.31 -4.46
CA GLY A 63 -18.78 7.79 -5.82
C GLY A 63 -17.72 8.48 -6.70
N LYS A 64 -16.97 9.46 -6.16
CA LYS A 64 -15.87 10.10 -6.91
C LYS A 64 -14.72 9.10 -7.11
N PRO A 65 -14.04 9.10 -8.28
CA PRO A 65 -13.01 8.11 -8.61
C PRO A 65 -11.68 8.41 -7.90
N VAL A 66 -11.66 8.23 -6.58
CA VAL A 66 -10.50 8.49 -5.73
C VAL A 66 -9.79 7.18 -5.43
N TYR A 67 -8.50 7.13 -5.76
CA TYR A 67 -7.60 6.03 -5.45
C TYR A 67 -6.55 6.47 -4.43
N ILE A 68 -6.22 5.60 -3.48
CA ILE A 68 -5.10 5.80 -2.55
C ILE A 68 -3.97 4.83 -2.89
N SER A 69 -2.73 5.28 -2.74
CA SER A 69 -1.51 4.51 -2.94
C SER A 69 -0.45 4.93 -1.92
N LEU A 70 0.68 4.23 -1.90
CA LEU A 70 1.88 4.75 -1.25
C LEU A 70 2.50 5.87 -2.11
N PRO A 71 3.30 6.79 -1.53
CA PRO A 71 3.97 7.84 -2.27
C PRO A 71 4.84 7.28 -3.40
N HIS A 72 4.92 8.03 -4.51
CA HIS A 72 5.57 7.59 -5.76
C HIS A 72 5.15 6.19 -6.25
N PHE A 73 3.94 5.74 -5.87
CA PHE A 73 3.43 4.40 -6.17
C PHE A 73 4.36 3.27 -5.72
N LEU A 74 5.02 3.44 -4.56
CA LEU A 74 5.77 2.37 -3.92
C LEU A 74 4.88 1.11 -3.79
N HIS A 75 5.43 -0.05 -4.18
CA HIS A 75 4.73 -1.34 -4.23
C HIS A 75 3.58 -1.47 -5.25
N ALA A 76 3.45 -0.56 -6.21
CA ALA A 76 2.43 -0.66 -7.27
C ALA A 76 2.89 -1.38 -8.53
N SER A 77 1.93 -1.87 -9.31
CA SER A 77 2.21 -2.49 -10.61
C SER A 77 2.84 -1.48 -11.58
N PRO A 78 3.79 -1.90 -12.44
CA PRO A 78 4.42 -1.00 -13.42
C PRO A 78 3.42 -0.29 -14.34
N GLU A 79 2.30 -0.92 -14.68
CA GLU A 79 1.31 -0.31 -15.56
C GLU A 79 0.55 0.86 -14.92
N ILE A 80 0.64 1.00 -13.59
CA ILE A 80 0.15 2.18 -12.87
C ILE A 80 1.17 3.30 -12.95
N THR A 81 2.47 3.01 -12.97
CA THR A 81 3.53 4.00 -12.91
C THR A 81 4.00 4.48 -14.28
N GLU A 82 3.94 3.63 -15.31
CA GLU A 82 4.37 3.89 -16.68
C GLU A 82 3.84 5.21 -17.29
N PRO A 83 2.57 5.63 -17.05
CA PRO A 83 2.07 6.89 -17.60
C PRO A 83 2.63 8.15 -16.94
N PHE A 84 3.38 8.04 -15.83
CA PHE A 84 3.82 9.17 -15.02
C PHE A 84 5.34 9.36 -15.10
N GLU A 85 5.78 10.60 -15.32
CA GLU A 85 7.18 10.99 -15.26
C GLU A 85 7.57 11.47 -13.85
N GLY A 86 8.86 11.35 -13.49
CA GLY A 86 9.40 11.87 -12.23
C GLY A 86 9.12 11.03 -10.99
N LEU A 87 8.57 9.81 -11.14
CA LEU A 87 8.39 8.89 -10.03
C LEU A 87 9.75 8.32 -9.55
N SER A 88 9.96 8.26 -8.23
CA SER A 88 11.15 7.70 -7.61
C SER A 88 10.74 6.97 -6.30
N PRO A 89 10.14 5.77 -6.39
CA PRO A 89 9.74 5.00 -5.22
C PRO A 89 10.98 4.60 -4.40
N ASN A 90 10.88 4.72 -3.08
CA ASN A 90 11.97 4.51 -2.13
C ASN A 90 11.36 3.94 -0.84
N GLU A 91 11.84 2.80 -0.37
CA GLU A 91 11.28 2.11 0.80
C GLU A 91 11.47 2.89 2.10
N GLU A 92 12.59 3.58 2.28
CA GLU A 92 12.90 4.35 3.48
C GLU A 92 12.02 5.60 3.57
N GLU A 93 11.81 6.30 2.45
CA GLU A 93 11.07 7.56 2.40
C GLU A 93 9.55 7.37 2.25
N HIS A 94 9.12 6.29 1.58
CA HIS A 94 7.73 6.12 1.14
C HIS A 94 6.98 4.97 1.82
N SER A 95 7.61 4.27 2.77
CA SER A 95 6.93 3.29 3.62
C SER A 95 6.13 3.95 4.74
N THR A 96 5.19 3.19 5.32
CA THR A 96 4.49 3.57 6.55
C THR A 96 4.93 2.66 7.68
N TYR A 97 5.35 3.25 8.80
CA TYR A 97 5.72 2.53 10.01
C TYR A 97 5.10 3.18 11.25
N LEU A 98 5.05 2.41 12.33
CA LEU A 98 4.65 2.81 13.67
C LEU A 98 5.72 2.33 14.65
N ASP A 99 6.30 3.25 15.41
CA ASP A 99 7.15 2.92 16.54
C ASP A 99 6.28 2.94 17.81
N ALA A 100 6.14 1.78 18.46
CA ALA A 100 5.28 1.59 19.63
C ALA A 100 6.08 1.07 20.83
N GLU A 101 5.83 1.62 22.02
CA GLU A 101 6.36 1.14 23.30
C GLU A 101 5.67 -0.16 23.76
#